data_AF-A0A2P9GK74-F1
#
_entry.id   AF-A0A2P9GK74-F1
#
_cell.length_a   1.000
_cell.length_b   1.000
_cell.length_c   1.000
_cell.angle_alpha   90.00
_cell.angle_beta   90.00
_cell.angle_gamma   90.00
#
_symmetry.space_group_name_H-M   'P 1'
#
loop_
_entity.id
_entity.type
_entity.pdbx_description
1 polymer ?
#
loop_
_entity_poly.entity_id
_entity_poly.type
_entity_poly.pdbx_seq_one_letter_code
_entity_poly.pdbx_strand_id
1 'polypeptide(L)'
;MLTLILKILVVSLLIWKLSNSSDTKQLDIYSSIQKNILSYDMLIIRNERILAEQHDENAWRNDFTVFLNLKNIPEEQQLGEQQEPEYINELNDLCKRASGYWKNTISDMEEEYKELTKHMDQNWTKDMWNREWVKYLRRVYGHILSDINDPSLTLVDKEYIVNIWLTWTKKDFRFFLEYTKETWEDQEETPN
;
A
#
# COMPACT_ATOMS: atom_id res chain seq x y z
N MET A 1 -47.38 5.05 13.16
CA MET A 1 -47.24 3.63 12.74
C MET A 1 -47.06 3.52 11.22
N LEU A 2 -48.01 4.01 10.41
CA LEU A 2 -47.94 3.93 8.92
C LEU A 2 -46.69 4.60 8.31
N THR A 3 -46.27 5.75 8.85
CA THR A 3 -45.10 6.51 8.38
C THR A 3 -43.76 5.86 8.69
N LEU A 4 -43.71 5.01 9.71
CA LEU A 4 -42.49 4.30 10.12
C LEU A 4 -42.29 3.06 9.25
N ILE A 5 -43.38 2.36 8.94
CA ILE A 5 -43.40 1.23 8.00
C ILE A 5 -43.00 1.70 6.59
N LEU A 6 -43.49 2.87 6.14
CA LEU A 6 -43.12 3.42 4.84
C LEU A 6 -41.62 3.74 4.75
N LYS A 7 -41.04 4.30 5.82
CA LYS A 7 -39.59 4.60 5.88
C LYS A 7 -38.75 3.32 5.85
N ILE A 8 -39.17 2.28 6.56
CA ILE A 8 -38.50 0.97 6.53
C ILE A 8 -38.54 0.39 5.11
N LEU A 9 -39.69 0.43 4.44
CA LEU A 9 -39.80 -0.06 3.05
C LEU A 9 -38.90 0.69 2.07
N VAL A 10 -38.81 2.02 2.19
CA VAL A 10 -37.91 2.85 1.35
C VAL A 10 -36.44 2.49 1.59
N VAL A 11 -36.03 2.33 2.85
CA VAL A 11 -34.66 1.92 3.20
C VAL A 11 -34.35 0.52 2.66
N SER A 12 -35.31 -0.41 2.74
CA SER A 12 -35.16 -1.77 2.22
C SER A 12 -34.99 -1.78 0.69
N LEU A 13 -35.76 -0.95 -0.02
CA LEU A 13 -35.67 -0.78 -1.47
C LEU A 13 -34.35 -0.12 -1.90
N LEU A 14 -33.83 0.83 -1.11
CA LEU A 14 -32.53 1.45 -1.36
C LEU A 14 -31.37 0.48 -1.15
N ILE A 15 -31.43 -0.34 -0.09
CA ILE A 15 -30.43 -1.40 0.17
C ILE A 15 -30.48 -2.46 -0.93
N TRP A 16 -31.68 -2.86 -1.37
CA TRP A 16 -31.83 -3.81 -2.48
C TRP A 16 -31.30 -3.25 -3.79
N LYS A 17 -31.54 -1.97 -4.09
CA LYS A 17 -30.99 -1.30 -5.28
C LYS A 17 -29.47 -1.15 -5.22
N LEU A 18 -28.89 -0.86 -4.05
CA LEU A 18 -27.43 -0.87 -3.87
C LEU A 18 -26.85 -2.28 -4.06
N SER A 19 -27.52 -3.31 -3.53
CA SER A 19 -27.05 -4.69 -3.62
C SER A 19 -27.17 -5.30 -5.02
N ASN A 20 -28.16 -4.87 -5.82
CA ASN A 20 -28.34 -5.32 -7.21
C ASN A 20 -27.63 -4.43 -8.25
N SER A 21 -26.97 -3.35 -7.82
CA SER A 21 -26.16 -2.49 -8.68
C SER A 21 -24.67 -2.89 -8.66
N SER A 22 -24.37 -4.14 -8.34
CA SER A 22 -23.05 -4.72 -8.60
C SER A 22 -22.91 -4.93 -10.10
N ASP A 23 -22.51 -3.85 -10.77
CA ASP A 23 -22.03 -3.83 -12.14
C ASP A 23 -20.92 -4.88 -12.24
N THR A 24 -21.17 -5.97 -12.97
CA THR A 24 -20.32 -7.17 -13.00
C THR A 24 -18.90 -6.89 -13.50
N LYS A 25 -18.66 -5.69 -14.06
CA LYS A 25 -17.35 -5.20 -14.48
C LYS A 25 -16.42 -4.84 -13.30
N GLN A 26 -16.93 -4.38 -12.16
CA GLN A 26 -16.08 -4.07 -10.99
C GLN A 26 -15.52 -5.32 -10.31
N LEU A 27 -16.26 -6.44 -10.35
CA LEU A 27 -15.82 -7.69 -9.74
C LEU A 27 -14.62 -8.30 -10.49
N ASP A 28 -14.58 -8.15 -11.80
CA ASP A 28 -13.48 -8.62 -12.64
C ASP A 28 -12.21 -7.75 -12.46
N ILE A 29 -12.36 -6.44 -12.29
CA ILE A 29 -11.25 -5.53 -11.99
C ILE A 29 -10.67 -5.84 -10.59
N TYR A 30 -11.53 -6.02 -9.58
CA TYR A 30 -11.08 -6.39 -8.23
C TYR A 30 -10.42 -7.78 -8.21
N SER A 31 -10.99 -8.76 -8.92
CA SER A 31 -10.45 -10.12 -9.10
C SER A 31 -9.09 -10.11 -9.81
N SER A 32 -8.92 -9.31 -10.86
CA SER A 32 -7.66 -9.21 -11.61
C SER A 32 -6.58 -8.47 -10.83
N ILE A 33 -6.92 -7.39 -10.12
CA ILE A 33 -6.01 -6.68 -9.21
C ILE A 33 -5.58 -7.62 -8.08
N GLN A 34 -6.52 -8.33 -7.45
CA GLN A 34 -6.21 -9.28 -6.38
C GLN A 34 -5.36 -10.46 -6.88
N LYS A 35 -5.61 -10.96 -8.09
CA LYS A 35 -4.77 -11.99 -8.72
C LYS A 35 -3.37 -11.48 -9.06
N ASN A 36 -3.23 -10.23 -9.51
CA ASN A 36 -1.93 -9.63 -9.78
C ASN A 36 -1.14 -9.35 -8.50
N ILE A 37 -1.79 -8.86 -7.44
CA ILE A 37 -1.18 -8.68 -6.11
C ILE A 37 -0.74 -10.03 -5.54
N LEU A 38 -1.60 -11.05 -5.62
CA LEU A 38 -1.28 -12.39 -5.13
C LEU A 38 -0.20 -13.08 -5.99
N SER A 39 -0.16 -12.81 -7.29
CA SER A 39 0.93 -13.23 -8.18
C SER A 39 2.23 -12.49 -7.88
N TYR A 40 2.18 -11.21 -7.54
CA TYR A 40 3.36 -10.42 -7.18
C TYR A 40 3.90 -10.86 -5.81
N ASP A 41 3.04 -11.05 -4.82
CA ASP A 41 3.38 -11.66 -3.53
C ASP A 41 4.01 -13.05 -3.72
N MET A 42 3.44 -13.89 -4.61
CA MET A 42 3.96 -15.22 -4.90
C MET A 42 5.31 -15.18 -5.64
N LEU A 43 5.51 -14.21 -6.54
CA LEU A 43 6.78 -13.98 -7.23
C LEU A 43 7.85 -13.45 -6.26
N ILE A 44 7.49 -12.54 -5.34
CA ILE A 44 8.37 -12.07 -4.27
C ILE A 44 8.76 -13.24 -3.38
N ILE A 45 7.82 -14.03 -2.86
CA ILE A 45 8.11 -15.18 -1.97
C ILE A 45 8.99 -16.22 -2.69
N ARG A 46 8.72 -16.49 -3.98
CA ARG A 46 9.54 -17.45 -4.76
C ARG A 46 10.95 -16.92 -5.01
N ASN A 47 11.09 -15.61 -5.22
CA ASN A 47 12.38 -14.97 -5.38
C ASN A 47 13.11 -14.81 -4.03
N GLU A 48 12.42 -14.64 -2.90
CA GLU A 48 13.04 -14.56 -1.56
C GLU A 48 13.84 -15.84 -1.22
N ARG A 49 13.35 -17.02 -1.63
CA ARG A 49 14.10 -18.28 -1.48
C ARG A 49 15.38 -18.35 -2.32
N ILE A 50 15.43 -17.65 -3.45
CA ILE A 50 16.57 -17.66 -4.39
C ILE A 50 17.51 -16.47 -4.12
N LEU A 51 16.98 -15.36 -3.60
CA LEU A 51 17.70 -14.11 -3.29
C LEU A 51 18.37 -14.13 -1.92
N ALA A 52 17.92 -14.98 -0.99
CA ALA A 52 18.55 -15.17 0.32
C ALA A 52 20.02 -15.63 0.24
N GLU A 53 20.45 -16.18 -0.90
CA GLU A 53 21.82 -16.67 -1.11
C GLU A 53 22.78 -15.59 -1.64
N GLN A 54 22.33 -14.38 -2.02
CA GLN A 54 23.22 -13.43 -2.71
C GLN A 54 23.03 -11.92 -2.52
N HIS A 55 22.07 -11.41 -1.72
CA HIS A 55 21.72 -9.98 -1.80
C HIS A 55 21.96 -9.11 -0.55
N ASP A 56 22.39 -7.88 -0.84
CA ASP A 56 22.37 -6.69 0.02
C ASP A 56 21.06 -6.60 0.80
N GLU A 57 21.18 -6.57 2.13
CA GLU A 57 20.10 -6.55 3.12
C GLU A 57 19.09 -5.42 2.89
N ASN A 58 19.47 -4.38 2.14
CA ASN A 58 18.67 -3.20 1.84
C ASN A 58 18.11 -3.14 0.42
N ALA A 59 18.27 -4.19 -0.40
CA ALA A 59 17.84 -4.19 -1.79
C ALA A 59 16.35 -3.88 -1.96
N TRP A 60 15.52 -4.34 -1.01
CA TRP A 60 14.07 -4.08 -0.99
C TRP A 60 13.76 -2.57 -1.02
N ARG A 61 14.62 -1.68 -0.50
CA ARG A 61 14.42 -0.22 -0.54
C ARG A 61 14.38 0.34 -1.95
N ASN A 62 15.15 -0.24 -2.86
CA ASN A 62 15.19 0.21 -4.25
C ASN A 62 13.86 -0.07 -4.95
N ASP A 63 13.14 -1.10 -4.50
CA ASP A 63 11.83 -1.47 -5.01
C ASP A 63 10.77 -0.39 -4.72
N PHE A 64 10.97 0.49 -3.73
CA PHE A 64 10.03 1.54 -3.32
C PHE A 64 10.12 2.85 -4.10
N THR A 65 10.58 2.77 -5.34
CA THR A 65 10.63 3.96 -6.20
C THR A 65 9.33 4.05 -6.98
N VAL A 66 8.53 5.08 -6.73
CA VAL A 66 7.28 5.32 -7.44
C VAL A 66 7.60 5.79 -8.87
N PHE A 67 6.99 5.16 -9.87
CA PHE A 67 7.19 5.50 -11.28
C PHE A 67 5.92 5.37 -12.11
N LEU A 68 5.90 6.12 -13.22
CA LEU A 68 4.88 6.01 -14.25
C LEU A 68 5.15 4.83 -15.18
N ASN A 69 4.16 3.96 -15.33
CA ASN A 69 4.12 2.87 -16.28
C ASN A 69 3.33 3.31 -17.52
N LEU A 70 4.06 3.82 -18.52
CA LEU A 70 3.50 4.32 -19.78
C LEU A 70 2.68 3.27 -20.56
N LYS A 71 2.81 1.98 -20.26
CA LYS A 71 2.03 0.91 -20.90
C LYS A 71 0.56 0.85 -20.45
N ASN A 72 0.22 1.51 -19.34
CA ASN A 72 -1.13 1.47 -18.76
C ASN A 72 -2.04 2.60 -19.26
N ILE A 73 -1.55 3.49 -20.13
CA ILE A 73 -2.35 4.57 -20.71
C ILE A 73 -3.13 3.99 -21.92
N PRO A 74 -4.46 3.84 -21.84
CA PRO A 74 -5.25 3.24 -22.92
C PRO A 74 -5.16 4.04 -24.21
N GLU A 75 -5.07 3.35 -25.36
CA GLU A 75 -4.92 4.00 -26.66
C GLU A 75 -6.12 4.89 -27.05
N GLU A 76 -7.28 4.69 -26.42
CA GLU A 76 -8.50 5.47 -26.67
C GLU A 76 -8.64 6.72 -25.79
N GLN A 77 -7.83 6.85 -24.72
CA GLN A 77 -7.70 8.08 -23.92
C GLN A 77 -6.61 9.02 -24.47
N GLN A 78 -6.02 8.68 -25.63
CA GLN A 78 -4.95 9.43 -26.30
C GLN A 78 -5.34 10.83 -26.82
N LEU A 79 -6.54 11.34 -26.51
CA LEU A 79 -7.02 12.64 -26.96
C LEU A 79 -7.43 13.60 -25.83
N GLY A 80 -6.84 13.46 -24.63
CA GLY A 80 -7.12 14.32 -23.47
C GLY A 80 -5.86 14.88 -22.79
N GLU A 81 -6.07 15.89 -21.92
CA GLU A 81 -5.06 16.66 -21.14
C GLU A 81 -3.93 15.82 -20.50
N GLN A 82 -4.14 14.50 -20.30
CA GLN A 82 -3.17 13.56 -19.72
C GLN A 82 -1.96 13.22 -20.62
N GLN A 83 -1.92 13.66 -21.88
CA GLN A 83 -0.72 13.57 -22.73
C GLN A 83 -0.01 14.90 -22.94
N GLU A 84 -0.55 15.99 -22.37
CA GLU A 84 0.13 17.28 -22.44
C GLU A 84 1.51 17.15 -21.76
N PRO A 85 2.59 17.67 -22.38
CA PRO A 85 3.92 17.63 -21.78
C PRO A 85 3.94 18.19 -20.35
N GLU A 86 3.07 19.15 -20.06
CA GLU A 86 2.87 19.72 -18.73
C GLU A 86 2.36 18.67 -17.73
N TYR A 87 1.28 17.95 -18.04
CA TYR A 87 0.76 16.87 -17.19
C TYR A 87 1.81 15.79 -16.92
N ILE A 88 2.55 15.36 -17.96
CA ILE A 88 3.59 14.33 -17.83
C ILE A 88 4.71 14.82 -16.92
N ASN A 89 5.11 16.08 -17.04
CA ASN A 89 6.13 16.68 -16.17
C ASN A 89 5.65 16.75 -14.71
N GLU A 90 4.42 17.22 -14.48
CA GLU A 90 3.85 17.30 -13.14
C GLU A 90 3.68 15.92 -12.48
N LEU A 91 3.24 14.91 -13.25
CA LEU A 91 3.12 13.55 -12.77
C LEU A 91 4.48 12.92 -12.44
N ASN A 92 5.50 13.18 -13.26
CA ASN A 92 6.87 12.76 -12.96
C ASN A 92 7.40 13.42 -11.68
N ASP A 93 7.10 14.70 -11.47
CA ASP A 93 7.50 15.41 -10.26
C ASP A 93 6.74 14.92 -9.03
N LEU A 94 5.46 14.58 -9.15
CA LEU A 94 4.72 13.86 -8.11
C LEU A 94 5.40 12.53 -7.76
N CYS A 95 5.77 11.71 -8.75
CA CYS A 95 6.46 10.44 -8.53
C CYS A 95 7.80 10.61 -7.81
N LYS A 96 8.60 11.63 -8.20
CA LYS A 96 9.87 11.96 -7.53
C LYS A 96 9.64 12.37 -6.08
N ARG A 97 8.69 13.28 -5.83
CA ARG A 97 8.34 13.73 -4.47
C ARG A 97 7.87 12.57 -3.62
N ALA A 98 6.93 11.77 -4.13
CA ALA A 98 6.40 10.58 -3.45
C ALA A 98 7.53 9.61 -3.07
N SER A 99 8.44 9.31 -4.01
CA SER A 99 9.59 8.45 -3.75
C SER A 99 10.53 9.02 -2.69
N GLY A 100 10.80 10.32 -2.74
CA GLY A 100 11.64 10.99 -1.74
C GLY A 100 11.02 10.95 -0.35
N TYR A 101 9.75 11.33 -0.22
CA TYR A 101 9.02 11.27 1.04
C TYR A 101 8.94 9.85 1.60
N TRP A 102 8.69 8.86 0.74
CA TRP A 102 8.59 7.47 1.14
C TRP A 102 9.92 6.94 1.68
N LYS A 103 11.03 7.19 0.96
CA LYS A 103 12.38 6.78 1.40
C LYS A 103 12.78 7.45 2.72
N ASN A 104 12.56 8.76 2.85
CA ASN A 104 12.87 9.47 4.09
C ASN A 104 12.03 8.94 5.25
N THR A 105 10.73 8.71 5.02
CA THR A 105 9.82 8.17 6.04
C THR A 105 10.28 6.78 6.51
N ILE A 106 10.69 5.90 5.61
CA ILE A 106 11.22 4.58 5.98
C ILE A 106 12.51 4.72 6.80
N SER A 107 13.43 5.60 6.40
CA SER A 107 14.67 5.83 7.14
C SER A 107 14.39 6.31 8.57
N ASP A 108 13.48 7.28 8.74
CA ASP A 108 13.08 7.78 10.06
C ASP A 108 12.49 6.66 10.93
N MET A 109 11.63 5.81 10.34
CA MET A 109 11.02 4.66 11.02
C MET A 109 12.07 3.64 11.46
N GLU A 110 13.07 3.36 10.64
CA GLU A 110 14.13 2.41 10.99
C GLU A 110 15.00 2.90 12.14
N GLU A 111 15.33 4.19 12.17
CA GLU A 111 16.08 4.78 13.28
C GLU A 111 15.30 4.65 14.58
N GLU A 112 14.01 4.98 14.55
CA GLU A 112 13.14 4.86 15.72
C GLU A 112 12.97 3.40 16.17
N TYR A 113 12.80 2.47 15.23
CA TYR A 113 12.73 1.05 15.53
C TYR A 113 14.02 0.54 16.18
N LYS A 114 15.18 0.90 15.63
CA LYS A 114 16.49 0.52 16.20
C LYS A 114 16.66 1.04 17.63
N GLU A 115 16.22 2.27 17.91
CA GLU A 115 16.28 2.81 19.26
C GLU A 115 15.33 2.10 20.23
N LEU A 116 14.11 1.75 19.79
CA LEU A 116 13.17 0.98 20.58
C LEU A 116 13.74 -0.40 20.93
N THR A 117 14.37 -1.07 19.95
CA THR A 117 14.75 -2.48 20.07
C THR A 117 16.22 -2.71 20.44
N LYS A 118 16.97 -1.66 20.83
CA LYS A 118 18.42 -1.73 21.09
C LYS A 118 18.85 -2.73 22.18
N HIS A 119 17.94 -3.15 23.04
CA HIS A 119 18.18 -4.10 24.12
C HIS A 119 17.51 -5.46 23.89
N MET A 120 16.82 -5.64 22.76
CA MET A 120 16.16 -6.89 22.39
C MET A 120 17.11 -7.78 21.57
N ASP A 121 16.73 -9.06 21.37
CA ASP A 121 17.50 -9.96 20.52
C ASP A 121 17.57 -9.47 19.07
N GLN A 122 18.78 -9.43 18.51
CA GLN A 122 19.03 -8.86 17.18
C GLN A 122 18.39 -9.69 16.05
N ASN A 123 18.34 -11.01 16.19
CA ASN A 123 17.74 -11.86 15.17
C ASN A 123 16.22 -11.73 15.21
N TRP A 124 15.63 -11.73 16.40
CA TRP A 124 14.20 -11.56 16.59
C TRP A 124 13.70 -10.22 16.07
N THR A 125 14.40 -9.12 16.38
CA THR A 125 14.03 -7.77 15.93
C THR A 125 14.13 -7.64 14.42
N LYS A 126 15.19 -8.18 13.83
CA LYS A 126 15.33 -8.25 12.36
C LYS A 126 14.20 -9.05 11.73
N ASP A 127 13.83 -10.19 12.31
CA ASP A 127 12.74 -11.02 11.80
C ASP A 127 11.38 -10.34 11.94
N MET A 128 11.12 -9.66 13.06
CA MET A 128 9.89 -8.90 13.29
C MET A 128 9.75 -7.75 12.28
N TRP A 129 10.82 -6.96 12.09
CA TRP A 129 10.86 -5.90 11.09
C TRP A 129 10.57 -6.42 9.68
N ASN A 130 11.26 -7.47 9.25
CA ASN A 130 11.13 -7.98 7.88
C ASN A 130 9.80 -8.68 7.63
N ARG A 131 9.36 -9.53 8.56
CA ARG A 131 8.16 -10.35 8.39
C ARG A 131 6.87 -9.54 8.47
N GLU A 132 6.82 -8.56 9.38
CA GLU A 132 5.61 -7.77 9.62
C GLU A 132 5.70 -6.42 8.90
N TRP A 133 6.71 -5.61 9.20
CA TRP A 133 6.75 -4.22 8.75
C TRP A 133 7.14 -4.06 7.28
N VAL A 134 8.23 -4.67 6.84
CA VAL A 134 8.64 -4.63 5.41
C VAL A 134 7.56 -5.22 4.52
N LYS A 135 6.91 -6.32 4.95
CA LYS A 135 5.77 -6.91 4.25
C LYS A 135 4.60 -5.93 4.14
N TYR A 136 4.26 -5.21 5.21
CA TYR A 136 3.25 -4.17 5.18
C TYR A 136 3.64 -3.04 4.20
N LEU A 137 4.87 -2.52 4.30
CA LEU A 137 5.35 -1.45 3.42
C LEU A 137 5.24 -1.82 1.95
N ARG A 138 5.64 -3.04 1.57
CA ARG A 138 5.53 -3.55 0.18
C ARG A 138 4.10 -3.49 -0.35
N ARG A 139 3.10 -3.77 0.50
CA ARG A 139 1.68 -3.69 0.12
C ARG A 139 1.24 -2.26 -0.11
N VAL A 140 1.56 -1.35 0.81
CA VAL A 140 1.23 0.08 0.65
C VAL A 140 1.87 0.64 -0.61
N TYR A 141 3.13 0.29 -0.87
CA TYR A 141 3.80 0.67 -2.10
C TYR A 141 3.10 0.15 -3.36
N GLY A 142 2.65 -1.12 -3.34
CA GLY A 142 1.84 -1.67 -4.43
C GLY A 142 0.55 -0.87 -4.68
N HIS A 143 -0.12 -0.42 -3.61
CA HIS A 143 -1.30 0.44 -3.72
C HIS A 143 -0.97 1.81 -4.33
N ILE A 144 0.04 2.50 -3.79
CA ILE A 144 0.50 3.80 -4.32
C ILE A 144 0.84 3.69 -5.81
N LEU A 145 1.58 2.65 -6.21
CA LEU A 145 1.97 2.45 -7.59
C LEU A 145 0.75 2.16 -8.48
N SER A 146 -0.22 1.39 -8.00
CA SER A 146 -1.47 1.14 -8.71
C SER A 146 -2.24 2.44 -8.94
N ASP A 147 -2.45 3.24 -7.90
CA ASP A 147 -3.24 4.48 -7.96
C ASP A 147 -2.56 5.54 -8.85
N ILE A 148 -1.23 5.66 -8.78
CA ILE A 148 -0.45 6.54 -9.66
C ILE A 148 -0.54 6.11 -11.12
N ASN A 149 -0.74 4.83 -11.40
CA ASN A 149 -0.86 4.32 -12.77
C ASN A 149 -2.31 4.13 -13.24
N ASP A 150 -3.30 4.47 -12.41
CA ASP A 150 -4.71 4.41 -12.80
C ASP A 150 -5.07 5.60 -13.71
N PRO A 151 -5.38 5.36 -15.00
CA PRO A 151 -5.65 6.45 -15.93
C PRO A 151 -7.00 7.15 -15.67
N SER A 152 -7.89 6.56 -14.86
CA SER A 152 -9.16 7.18 -14.48
C SER A 152 -9.03 8.27 -13.42
N LEU A 153 -7.88 8.35 -12.74
CA LEU A 153 -7.61 9.33 -11.69
C LEU A 153 -6.97 10.61 -12.25
N THR A 154 -7.43 11.76 -11.76
CA THR A 154 -6.79 13.04 -12.06
C THR A 154 -5.45 13.16 -11.34
N LEU A 155 -4.60 14.11 -11.74
CA LEU A 155 -3.34 14.37 -11.04
C LEU A 155 -3.59 14.74 -9.56
N VAL A 156 -4.64 15.54 -9.31
CA VAL A 156 -5.02 15.97 -7.96
C VAL A 156 -5.44 14.78 -7.11
N ASP A 157 -6.21 13.84 -7.67
CA ASP A 157 -6.62 12.62 -6.97
C ASP A 157 -5.39 11.75 -6.62
N LYS A 158 -4.46 11.58 -7.56
CA LYS A 158 -3.22 10.84 -7.34
C LYS A 158 -2.40 11.45 -6.21
N GLU A 159 -2.21 12.77 -6.22
CA GLU A 159 -1.49 13.46 -5.15
C GLU A 159 -2.18 13.30 -3.80
N TYR A 160 -3.50 13.42 -3.75
CA TYR A 160 -4.27 13.23 -2.53
C TYR A 160 -4.12 11.81 -1.96
N ILE A 161 -4.24 10.79 -2.81
CA ILE A 161 -4.12 9.38 -2.41
C ILE A 161 -2.71 9.06 -1.89
N VAL A 162 -1.66 9.53 -2.58
CA VAL A 162 -0.27 9.37 -2.13
C VAL A 162 -0.09 9.96 -0.72
N ASN A 163 -0.62 11.15 -0.48
CA ASN A 163 -0.54 11.81 0.81
C ASN A 163 -1.30 11.04 1.92
N ILE A 164 -2.44 10.43 1.60
CA ILE A 164 -3.16 9.55 2.53
C ILE A 164 -2.30 8.35 2.91
N TRP A 165 -1.77 7.62 1.93
CA TRP A 165 -0.95 6.43 2.17
C TRP A 165 0.29 6.76 3.02
N LEU A 166 0.98 7.84 2.70
CA LEU A 166 2.12 8.33 3.49
C LEU A 166 1.72 8.67 4.93
N THR A 167 0.57 9.31 5.13
CA THR A 167 0.07 9.68 6.46
C THR A 167 -0.33 8.46 7.28
N TRP A 168 -1.03 7.50 6.66
CA TRP A 168 -1.49 6.30 7.34
C TRP A 168 -0.33 5.37 7.69
N THR A 169 0.64 5.20 6.80
CA THR A 169 1.87 4.43 7.08
C THR A 169 2.57 4.93 8.34
N LYS A 170 2.65 6.26 8.55
CA LYS A 170 3.22 6.84 9.78
C LYS A 170 2.43 6.52 11.04
N LYS A 171 1.10 6.45 10.95
CA LYS A 171 0.24 6.08 12.08
C LYS A 171 0.35 4.59 12.36
N ASP A 172 0.28 3.77 11.33
CA ASP A 172 0.38 2.31 11.42
C ASP A 172 1.73 1.89 12.01
N PHE A 173 2.79 2.68 11.76
CA PHE A 173 4.08 2.45 12.37
C PHE A 173 4.06 2.58 13.90
N ARG A 174 3.27 3.52 14.45
CA ARG A 174 3.14 3.68 15.91
C ARG A 174 2.54 2.43 16.54
N PHE A 175 1.49 1.89 15.93
CA PHE A 175 0.89 0.63 16.35
C PHE A 175 1.86 -0.54 16.18
N PHE A 176 2.67 -0.56 15.12
CA PHE A 176 3.70 -1.58 14.94
C PHE A 176 4.78 -1.54 16.03
N LEU A 177 5.20 -0.36 16.47
CA LEU A 177 6.15 -0.21 17.59
C LEU A 177 5.56 -0.74 18.91
N GLU A 178 4.31 -0.39 19.20
CA GLU A 178 3.58 -0.89 20.38
C GLU A 178 3.46 -2.41 20.32
N TYR A 179 2.98 -2.95 19.20
CA TYR A 179 2.87 -4.39 18.97
C TYR A 179 4.21 -5.12 19.11
N THR A 180 5.30 -4.55 18.58
CA THR A 180 6.64 -5.14 18.71
C THR A 180 7.04 -5.23 20.18
N LYS A 181 6.83 -4.16 20.93
CA LYS A 181 7.19 -4.11 22.35
C LYS A 181 6.39 -5.12 23.16
N GLU A 182 5.07 -5.16 23.00
CA GLU A 182 4.20 -6.11 23.68
C GLU A 182 4.57 -7.57 23.36
N THR A 183 4.81 -7.87 22.07
CA THR A 183 5.20 -9.22 21.65
C THR A 183 6.55 -9.65 22.26
N TRP A 184 7.48 -8.71 22.47
CA TRP A 184 8.75 -9.01 23.12
C TRP A 184 8.58 -9.27 24.63
N GLU A 185 7.81 -8.43 25.32
CA GLU A 185 7.53 -8.57 26.75
C GLU A 185 6.85 -9.92 27.05
N ASP A 186 5.89 -10.34 26.23
CA ASP A 186 5.23 -11.64 26.33
C ASP A 186 6.21 -12.83 26.19
N GLN A 187 7.27 -12.68 25.40
CA GLN A 187 8.30 -13.73 25.27
C GLN A 187 9.17 -13.86 26.52
N GLU A 188 9.47 -12.74 27.20
CA GLU A 188 10.22 -12.75 28.45
C GLU A 188 9.40 -13.33 29.62
N GLU A 189 8.07 -13.14 29.61
CA GLU A 189 7.17 -13.63 30.66
C GLU A 189 6.81 -15.12 30.56
N THR A 190 7.13 -15.80 29.45
CA THR A 190 7.02 -17.26 29.35
C THR A 190 8.37 -17.93 29.61
N PRO A 191 8.68 -18.37 30.84
CA PRO A 191 9.92 -19.09 31.10
C PRO A 191 9.79 -20.50 30.52
N ASN A 192 10.81 -20.94 29.78
CA ASN A 192 11.01 -22.36 29.44
C ASN A 192 11.11 -23.23 30.71
#